data_AF-A0A097KQL8-F1
#
_entry.id   AF-A0A097KQL8-F1
#
_cell.length_a   1.000
_cell.length_b   1.000
_cell.length_c   1.000
_cell.angle_alpha   90.00
_cell.angle_beta   90.00
_cell.angle_gamma   90.00
#
_symmetry.space_group_name_H-M   'P 1'
#
loop_
_entity.id
_entity.type
_entity.pdbx_description
1 polymer ?
#
loop_
_entity_poly.entity_id
_entity_poly.type
_entity_poly.pdbx_seq_one_letter_code
_entity_poly.pdbx_strand_id
1 'polypeptide(L)' 'MLNFFQFLTGILIIVLIIPQTPTENIVLRKFLETGLFTSYSEAKSFLKISTWFLIFLFLILTFLFIYF' A
#
# COMPACT_ATOMS: atom_id res chain seq x y z
N MET A 1 7.78 -8.94 -18.64
CA MET A 1 8.22 -8.40 -17.33
C MET A 1 7.15 -7.57 -16.63
N LEU A 2 6.36 -6.77 -17.35
CA LEU A 2 5.29 -5.94 -16.76
C LEU A 2 4.31 -6.72 -15.85
N ASN A 3 3.92 -7.93 -16.26
CA ASN A 3 3.04 -8.81 -15.49
C ASN A 3 3.57 -9.17 -14.10
N PHE A 4 4.89 -9.31 -13.95
CA PHE A 4 5.52 -9.60 -12.66
C PHE A 4 5.40 -8.39 -11.72
N PHE A 5 5.64 -7.17 -12.23
CA PHE A 5 5.46 -5.95 -11.46
C PHE A 5 3.99 -5.68 -11.11
N GLN A 6 3.06 -6.01 -12.01
CA GLN A 6 1.62 -5.92 -11.77
C GLN A 6 1.17 -6.93 -10.70
N PHE A 7 1.67 -8.16 -10.74
CA PHE A 7 1.43 -9.16 -9.71
C PHE A 7 1.97 -8.72 -8.34
N LEU A 8 3.21 -8.23 -8.27
CA LEU A 8 3.83 -7.77 -7.03
C LEU A 8 3.07 -6.57 -6.43
N THR A 9 2.72 -5.58 -7.26
CA THR A 9 1.94 -4.41 -6.81
C THR A 9 0.53 -4.80 -6.36
N GLY A 10 -0.11 -5.77 -7.02
CA GLY A 10 -1.40 -6.32 -6.61
C GLY A 10 -1.33 -6.97 -5.21
N ILE A 11 -0.33 -7.81 -4.95
CA ILE A 11 -0.13 -8.42 -3.62
C ILE A 11 0.08 -7.33 -2.55
N LEU A 12 0.92 -6.33 -2.83
CA LEU A 12 1.18 -5.23 -1.88
C LEU A 12 -0.10 -4.44 -1.57
N ILE A 13 -0.92 -4.15 -2.57
CA ILE A 13 -2.22 -3.49 -2.37
C ILE A 13 -3.12 -4.32 -1.47
N ILE A 14 -3.23 -5.63 -1.73
CA ILE A 14 -4.04 -6.54 -0.91
C ILE A 14 -3.58 -6.51 0.55
N VAL A 15 -2.27 -6.61 0.80
CA VAL A 15 -1.70 -6.57 2.17
C VAL A 15 -1.97 -5.23 2.86
N LEU A 16 -1.99 -4.11 2.13
CA LEU A 16 -2.25 -2.79 2.70
C LEU A 16 -3.75 -2.48 2.89
N ILE A 17 -4.63 -3.02 2.05
CA ILE A 17 -6.08 -2.77 2.10
C ILE A 17 -6.80 -3.72 3.05
N ILE A 18 -6.40 -5.00 3.14
CA ILE A 18 -7.06 -5.97 4.02
C ILE A 18 -7.16 -5.48 5.48
N PRO A 19 -6.09 -5.00 6.13
CA PRO A 19 -6.11 -4.59 7.53
C PRO A 19 -6.57 -3.14 7.75
N GLN A 20 -7.46 -2.59 6.91
CA GLN A 20 -7.94 -1.20 7.04
C GLN A 20 -8.97 -1.00 8.18
N THR A 21 -9.27 -2.04 8.97
CA THR A 21 -10.12 -1.93 10.15
C THR A 21 -9.47 -1.03 11.21
N PRO A 22 -10.12 0.08 11.64
CA PRO A 22 -9.49 1.11 12.46
C PRO A 22 -9.08 0.66 13.87
N THR A 23 -9.68 -0.41 14.40
CA THR A 23 -9.37 -0.96 15.72
C THR A 23 -8.15 -1.90 15.72
N GLU A 24 -7.82 -2.52 14.58
CA GLU A 24 -6.79 -3.57 14.48
C GLU A 24 -5.93 -3.44 13.23
N ASN A 25 -5.58 -2.23 12.81
CA ASN A 25 -4.70 -2.08 11.64
C ASN A 25 -3.29 -2.58 11.97
N ILE A 26 -3.01 -3.85 11.68
CA ILE A 26 -1.76 -4.55 11.97
C ILE A 26 -0.58 -3.85 11.27
N VAL A 27 -0.77 -3.36 10.05
CA VAL A 27 0.29 -2.65 9.30
C VAL A 27 0.65 -1.36 10.01
N LEU A 28 -0.35 -0.60 10.47
CA LEU A 28 -0.14 0.64 11.21
C LEU A 28 0.52 0.37 12.56
N ARG A 29 0.15 -0.70 13.26
CA ARG A 29 0.80 -1.12 14.50
C ARG A 29 2.27 -1.47 14.26
N LYS A 30 2.56 -2.24 13.21
CA LYS A 30 3.92 -2.59 12.83
C LYS A 30 4.74 -1.37 12.44
N PHE A 31 4.16 -0.40 11.74
CA PHE A 31 4.81 0.88 11.43
C PHE A 31 5.13 1.70 12.68
N LEU A 32 4.33 1.63 13.74
CA LEU A 32 4.67 2.29 15.00
C LEU A 32 5.74 1.52 15.78
N GLU A 33 5.70 0.20 15.75
CA GLU A 33 6.70 -0.68 16.36
C GLU A 33 8.11 -0.48 15.74
N THR A 34 8.25 0.04 14.51
CA THR A 34 9.56 0.31 13.90
C THR A 34 10.25 1.57 14.44
N GLY A 35 9.53 2.46 15.13
CA GLY A 35 10.07 3.73 15.62
C GLY A 35 10.36 4.77 14.51
N LEU A 36 9.94 4.51 13.27
CA LEU A 36 10.15 5.42 12.14
C LEU A 36 9.19 6.62 12.14
N PHE A 37 8.06 6.52 12.86
CA PHE A 37 7.04 7.56 12.93
C PHE A 37 6.91 8.07 14.36
N THR A 38 6.75 9.39 14.49
CA THR A 38 6.65 10.06 15.80
C THR A 38 5.29 9.90 16.46
N SER A 39 4.24 9.62 15.66
CA SER A 39 2.88 9.48 16.15
C SER A 39 2.05 8.51 15.32
N TYR A 40 0.99 7.97 15.92
CA TYR A 40 -0.03 7.16 15.23
C TYR A 40 -0.65 7.89 14.03
N SER A 41 -0.87 9.20 14.17
CA SER A 41 -1.47 10.04 13.13
C SER A 41 -0.55 10.16 11.90
N GLU A 42 0.76 10.30 12.14
CA GLU A 42 1.77 10.36 11.08
C GLU A 42 1.85 9.04 10.32
N ALA A 43 1.98 7.92 11.04
CA ALA A 43 2.03 6.59 10.44
C ALA A 43 0.75 6.27 9.64
N LYS A 44 -0.42 6.71 10.13
CA LYS A 44 -1.71 6.55 9.44
C LYS A 44 -1.77 7.37 8.16
N SER A 45 -1.28 8.61 8.20
CA SER A 45 -1.24 9.49 7.04
C SER A 45 -0.29 8.95 5.98
N PHE A 46 0.89 8.48 6.39
CA PHE A 46 1.85 7.81 5.50
C PHE A 46 1.23 6.57 4.85
N LEU A 47 0.65 5.66 5.65
CA LEU A 47 -0.01 4.45 5.15
C LEU A 47 -1.08 4.78 4.12
N LYS A 48 -1.91 5.80 4.37
CA LYS A 48 -2.93 6.26 3.43
C LYS A 48 -2.33 6.76 2.11
N ILE A 49 -1.29 7.60 2.18
CA ILE A 49 -0.59 8.12 1.00
C ILE A 49 0.04 6.97 0.19
N SER A 50 0.75 6.06 0.86
CA SER A 50 1.39 4.90 0.22
C SER A 50 0.36 3.98 -0.43
N THR A 51 -0.78 3.75 0.21
CA THR A 51 -1.87 2.93 -0.36
C THR A 51 -2.41 3.58 -1.64
N TRP A 52 -2.73 4.87 -1.60
CA TRP A 52 -3.22 5.59 -2.79
C TRP A 52 -2.19 5.64 -3.92
N PHE A 53 -0.92 5.86 -3.58
CA PHE A 53 0.18 5.81 -4.54
C PHE A 53 0.28 4.43 -5.21
N LEU A 54 0.22 3.34 -4.43
CA LEU A 54 0.27 1.98 -4.97
C LEU A 54 -0.93 1.66 -5.85
N ILE A 55 -2.14 2.07 -5.46
CA ILE A 55 -3.35 1.92 -6.29
C ILE A 55 -3.16 2.64 -7.64
N PHE A 56 -2.72 3.90 -7.62
CA PHE A 56 -2.46 4.65 -8.85
C PHE A 56 -1.39 3.98 -9.72
N LEU A 57 -0.29 3.52 -9.11
CA LEU A 57 0.78 2.81 -9.80
C LEU A 57 0.26 1.53 -10.45
N PHE A 58 -0.55 0.73 -9.74
CA PHE A 58 -1.14 -0.49 -10.26
C PHE A 58 -2.08 -0.21 -11.45
N LEU A 59 -2.89 0.85 -11.37
CA LEU A 59 -3.77 1.25 -12.48
C LEU A 59 -2.96 1.70 -13.71
N ILE A 60 -1.89 2.47 -13.52
CA ILE A 60 -0.98 2.87 -14.61
C ILE A 60 -0.32 1.65 -15.25
N LEU A 61 0.20 0.73 -14.43
CA LEU A 61 0.80 -0.52 -14.94
C LEU A 61 -0.22 -1.36 -15.70
N THR A 62 -1.46 -1.44 -15.22
CA THR A 62 -2.55 -2.15 -15.90
C THR A 62 -2.89 -1.50 -17.22
N PHE A 63 -2.94 -0.17 -17.28
CA PHE A 63 -3.16 0.55 -18.53
C PHE A 63 -2.00 0.31 -19.50
N LEU A 64 -0.74 0.50 -19.08
CA LEU A 64 0.42 0.23 -19.94
C LEU A 64 0.44 -1.21 -20.45
N PHE A 65 0.05 -2.20 -19.64
CA PHE A 65 -0.07 -3.59 -20.08
C PHE A 65 -1.08 -3.79 -21.20
N ILE A 66 -2.19 -3.05 -21.20
CA ILE A 66 -3.23 -3.20 -22.23
C ILE A 66 -2.75 -2.66 -23.58
N TYR A 67 -1.87 -1.65 -23.59
CA TYR A 67 -1.42 -0.98 -24.81
C TYR A 67 -0.12 -1.54 -25.40
N PHE A 68 0.64 -2.34 -24.65
CA PHE A 68 1.93 -2.91 -25.05
C PHE A 68 1.92 -4.44 -25.01
#